data_AF-A0A9P0CFU9-F1
#
_entry.id   AF-A0A9P0CFU9-F1
#
_cell.length_a   1.000
_cell.length_b   1.000
_cell.length_c   1.000
_cell.angle_alpha   90.00
_cell.angle_beta   90.00
_cell.angle_gamma   90.00
#
_symmetry.space_group_name_H-M   'P 1'
#
loop_
_entity.id
_entity.type
_entity.pdbx_description
1 polymer ?
#
loop_
_entity_poly.entity_id
_entity_poly.type
_entity_poly.pdbx_seq_one_letter_code
_entity_poly.pdbx_strand_id
1 'polypeptide(L)'
;MTHDSSKYHKEAVMAGNSFIHIYENPKHEISNILDAKWFQEVNENRKRLKAIIRSIIFCGKQNIALRGWKTESELPVSSEVNEGNLREFIRHRIETCGDDSVLKMHFELATVRTKYMSPSIQNVVVRKF
;
A
#
# COMPACT_ATOMS: atom_id res chain seq x y z
N MET A 1 24.63 -31.27 -37.92
CA MET A 1 24.00 -30.31 -36.99
C MET A 1 22.64 -29.95 -37.56
N THR A 2 21.56 -30.42 -36.94
CA THR A 2 20.18 -30.17 -37.38
C THR A 2 19.75 -28.76 -36.95
N HIS A 3 19.35 -27.94 -37.92
CA HIS A 3 18.85 -26.57 -37.73
C HIS A 3 17.82 -26.46 -36.59
N ASP A 4 16.92 -27.43 -36.50
CA ASP A 4 15.83 -27.53 -35.52
C ASP A 4 16.30 -27.60 -34.05
N SER A 5 17.48 -28.17 -33.83
CA SER A 5 18.08 -28.29 -32.49
C SER A 5 18.90 -27.06 -32.08
N SER A 6 19.17 -26.16 -33.02
CA SER A 6 19.95 -24.95 -32.80
C SER A 6 19.27 -24.03 -31.80
N LYS A 7 20.07 -23.41 -30.92
CA LYS A 7 19.59 -22.42 -29.94
C LYS A 7 18.81 -21.30 -30.60
N TYR A 8 19.30 -20.80 -31.74
CA TYR A 8 18.64 -19.75 -32.52
C TYR A 8 17.24 -20.15 -32.98
N HIS A 9 17.07 -21.37 -33.51
CA HIS A 9 15.77 -21.86 -33.95
C HIS A 9 14.79 -21.95 -32.78
N LYS A 10 15.21 -22.52 -31.65
CA LYS A 10 14.39 -22.62 -30.44
C LYS A 10 13.98 -21.26 -29.89
N GLU A 11 14.92 -20.30 -29.85
CA GLU A 11 14.64 -18.93 -29.42
C GLU A 11 13.65 -18.22 -30.35
N ALA A 12 13.80 -18.37 -31.66
CA ALA A 12 12.87 -17.81 -32.65
C ALA A 12 11.46 -18.41 -32.53
N VAL A 13 11.36 -19.73 -32.35
CA VAL A 13 10.07 -20.41 -32.13
C VAL A 13 9.42 -19.98 -30.80
N MET A 14 10.19 -19.88 -29.72
CA MET A 14 9.70 -19.37 -28.44
C MET A 14 9.20 -17.92 -28.55
N ALA A 15 9.95 -17.06 -29.26
CA ALA A 15 9.55 -15.67 -29.48
C ALA A 15 8.25 -15.58 -30.29
N GLY A 16 8.12 -16.38 -31.36
CA GLY A 16 6.90 -16.44 -32.17
C GLY A 16 5.69 -16.92 -31.38
N ASN A 17 5.83 -17.99 -30.60
CA ASN A 17 4.76 -18.49 -29.73
C ASN A 17 4.37 -17.48 -28.66
N SER A 18 5.34 -16.77 -28.07
CA SER A 18 5.09 -15.72 -27.09
C SER A 18 4.35 -14.53 -27.71
N PHE A 19 4.70 -14.15 -28.94
CA PHE A 19 4.03 -13.09 -29.69
C PHE A 19 2.56 -13.43 -29.96
N ILE A 20 2.26 -14.63 -30.47
CA ILE A 20 0.89 -15.09 -30.72
C ILE A 20 0.09 -15.07 -29.41
N HIS A 21 0.67 -15.59 -28.32
CA HIS A 21 0.01 -15.64 -27.03
C HIS A 21 -0.35 -14.25 -26.47
N ILE A 22 0.57 -13.28 -26.58
CA ILE A 22 0.33 -11.88 -26.16
C ILE A 22 -0.68 -11.18 -27.08
N TYR A 23 -0.60 -11.43 -28.39
CA TYR A 23 -1.51 -10.84 -29.38
C TYR A 23 -2.96 -11.29 -29.16
N GLU A 24 -3.17 -12.58 -28.87
CA GLU A 24 -4.49 -13.12 -28.54
C GLU A 24 -4.98 -12.70 -27.14
N ASN A 25 -4.05 -12.43 -26.21
CA ASN A 25 -4.36 -12.02 -24.84
C ASN A 25 -3.59 -10.75 -24.45
N PRO A 26 -4.01 -9.55 -24.91
CA PRO A 26 -3.29 -8.30 -24.66
C PRO A 26 -3.07 -7.98 -23.18
N LYS A 27 -3.92 -8.53 -22.29
CA LYS A 27 -3.78 -8.44 -20.82
C LYS A 27 -2.50 -9.08 -20.27
N HIS A 28 -1.85 -9.96 -21.03
CA HIS A 28 -0.59 -10.61 -20.68
C HIS A 28 0.65 -9.87 -21.21
N GLU A 29 0.46 -8.80 -21.98
CA GLU A 29 1.56 -7.91 -22.35
C GLU A 29 2.12 -7.23 -21.09
N ILE A 30 3.45 -7.23 -20.96
CA ILE A 30 4.15 -6.71 -19.77
C ILE A 30 3.75 -5.26 -19.48
N SER A 31 3.64 -4.42 -20.51
CA SER A 31 3.21 -3.02 -20.39
C SER A 31 1.82 -2.91 -19.73
N ASN A 32 0.86 -3.68 -20.24
CA ASN A 32 -0.51 -3.67 -19.72
C ASN A 32 -0.60 -4.24 -18.29
N ILE A 33 0.21 -5.25 -17.96
CA ILE A 33 0.32 -5.79 -16.59
C ILE A 33 0.91 -4.73 -15.65
N LEU A 34 1.99 -4.05 -16.07
CA LEU A 34 2.66 -3.04 -15.26
C LEU A 34 1.73 -1.87 -14.98
N ASP A 35 1.02 -1.38 -16.00
CA ASP A 35 0.05 -0.31 -15.86
C ASP A 35 -1.11 -0.69 -14.93
N ALA A 36 -1.65 -1.91 -15.09
CA ALA A 36 -2.72 -2.41 -14.24
C ALA A 36 -2.28 -2.55 -12.77
N LYS A 37 -1.08 -3.13 -12.53
CA LYS A 37 -0.52 -3.26 -11.18
C LYS A 37 -0.25 -1.90 -10.55
N TRP A 38 0.36 -0.98 -11.29
CA TRP A 38 0.63 0.37 -10.82
C TRP A 38 -0.66 1.09 -10.43
N PHE A 39 -1.70 1.01 -11.25
CA PHE A 39 -3.00 1.59 -10.94
C PHE A 39 -3.63 0.98 -9.67
N GLN A 40 -3.55 -0.35 -9.51
CA GLN A 40 -4.02 -1.03 -8.31
C GLN A 40 -3.29 -0.56 -7.05
N GLU A 41 -1.95 -0.52 -7.07
CA GLU A 41 -1.13 -0.05 -5.94
C GLU A 41 -1.42 1.40 -5.56
N VAL A 42 -1.54 2.29 -6.56
CA VAL A 42 -1.90 3.70 -6.34
C VAL A 42 -3.27 3.81 -5.66
N ASN A 43 -4.25 3.03 -6.11
CA ASN A 43 -5.58 3.07 -5.56
C ASN A 43 -5.62 2.54 -4.12
N GLU A 44 -4.92 1.45 -3.83
CA GLU A 44 -4.77 0.92 -2.47
C GLU A 44 -4.10 1.92 -1.53
N ASN A 45 -2.98 2.52 -1.97
CA ASN A 45 -2.27 3.52 -1.17
C ASN A 45 -3.12 4.76 -0.90
N ARG A 46 -3.94 5.19 -1.88
CA ARG A 46 -4.92 6.29 -1.68
C ARG A 46 -6.00 5.92 -0.67
N LYS A 47 -6.54 4.70 -0.70
CA LYS A 47 -7.52 4.23 0.29
C LYS A 47 -6.94 4.25 1.70
N ARG A 48 -5.72 3.75 1.88
CA ARG A 48 -4.99 3.75 3.16
C ARG A 48 -4.74 5.18 3.68
N LEU A 49 -4.18 6.06 2.84
CA LEU A 49 -3.94 7.46 3.19
C LEU A 49 -5.23 8.21 3.56
N LYS A 50 -6.33 7.93 2.86
CA LYS A 50 -7.63 8.56 3.14
C LYS A 50 -8.10 8.26 4.56
N ALA A 51 -7.90 7.04 5.06
CA ALA A 51 -8.24 6.67 6.43
C ALA A 51 -7.40 7.47 7.44
N ILE A 52 -6.08 7.54 7.24
CA ILE A 52 -5.15 8.25 8.13
C ILE A 52 -5.44 9.76 8.16
N ILE A 53 -5.65 10.38 6.99
CA ILE A 53 -5.97 11.81 6.89
C ILE A 53 -7.28 12.13 7.61
N ARG A 54 -8.31 11.29 7.46
CA ARG A 54 -9.58 11.46 8.17
C ARG A 54 -9.41 11.41 9.69
N SER A 55 -8.58 10.51 10.19
CA SER A 55 -8.23 10.43 11.61
C SER A 55 -7.53 11.70 12.10
N ILE A 56 -6.58 12.23 11.33
CA ILE A 56 -5.89 13.49 11.67
C ILE A 56 -6.87 14.67 11.71
N ILE A 57 -7.74 14.79 10.69
CA ILE A 57 -8.76 15.84 10.63
C ILE A 57 -9.74 15.73 11.80
N PHE A 58 -10.15 14.51 12.16
CA PHE A 58 -11.03 14.29 13.31
C PHE A 58 -10.38 14.82 14.60
N CYS A 59 -9.15 14.42 14.90
CA CYS A 59 -8.43 14.92 16.07
C CYS A 59 -8.29 16.44 16.05
N GLY A 60 -7.96 17.04 14.90
CA GLY A 60 -7.87 18.50 14.76
C GLY A 60 -9.20 19.22 15.05
N LYS A 61 -10.32 18.70 14.52
CA LYS A 61 -11.66 19.27 14.75
C LYS A 61 -12.13 19.16 16.20
N GLN A 62 -11.77 18.07 16.87
CA GLN A 62 -12.13 17.83 18.27
C GLN A 62 -11.14 18.44 19.26
N ASN A 63 -10.12 19.18 18.78
CA ASN A 63 -9.03 19.73 19.58
C ASN A 63 -8.29 18.66 20.41
N ILE A 64 -8.16 17.46 19.84
CA ILE A 64 -7.42 16.33 20.43
C ILE A 64 -5.99 16.37 19.90
N ALA A 65 -5.01 16.41 20.80
CA ALA A 65 -3.60 16.38 20.44
C ALA A 65 -3.26 15.10 19.65
N LEU A 66 -2.52 15.20 18.53
CA LEU A 66 -2.21 14.03 17.69
C LEU A 66 -1.15 13.10 18.30
N ARG A 67 -0.18 13.67 19.02
CA ARG A 67 1.07 13.00 19.42
C ARG A 67 1.04 12.57 20.89
N GLY A 68 1.57 11.37 21.15
CA GLY A 68 1.92 10.90 22.49
C GLY A 68 3.45 10.86 22.69
N TRP A 69 3.88 10.23 23.77
CA TRP A 69 5.31 10.07 24.11
C TRP A 69 6.09 9.25 23.07
N LYS A 70 5.47 8.21 22.51
CA LYS A 70 6.13 7.28 21.58
C LYS A 70 5.80 7.63 20.12
N THR A 71 6.80 8.11 19.39
CA THR A 71 6.68 8.44 17.96
C THR A 71 7.28 7.38 17.02
N GLU A 72 7.77 6.26 17.56
CA GLU A 72 8.40 5.17 16.81
C GLU A 72 7.45 4.48 15.85
N SER A 73 7.88 4.22 14.63
CA SER A 73 7.08 3.71 13.51
C SER A 73 6.32 2.40 13.70
N GLU A 74 6.64 1.63 14.73
CA GLU A 74 5.92 0.39 15.03
C GLU A 74 4.59 0.69 15.71
N LEU A 75 3.55 0.01 15.23
CA LEU A 75 2.21 0.02 15.78
C LEU A 75 1.89 -1.43 16.11
N PRO A 76 2.19 -1.87 17.34
CA PRO A 76 1.83 -3.22 17.77
C PRO A 76 0.30 -3.34 17.83
N VAL A 77 -0.19 -4.55 17.54
CA VAL A 77 -1.63 -4.89 17.48
C VAL A 77 -2.32 -4.51 18.79
N SER A 78 -1.66 -4.75 19.91
CA SER A 78 -2.03 -4.23 21.22
C SER A 78 -0.84 -3.55 21.87
N SER A 79 -1.10 -2.49 22.63
CA SER A 79 -0.11 -1.85 23.49
C SER A 79 -0.77 -1.57 24.84
N GLU A 80 -0.12 -1.94 25.93
CA GLU A 80 -0.56 -1.57 27.28
C GLU A 80 -0.27 -0.10 27.60
N VAL A 81 0.58 0.54 26.78
CA VAL A 81 1.02 1.91 26.93
C VAL A 81 0.34 2.79 25.89
N ASN A 82 -0.17 3.95 26.31
CA ASN A 82 -0.74 4.93 25.37
C ASN A 82 0.35 5.48 24.44
N GLU A 83 0.26 5.17 23.15
CA GLU A 83 1.26 5.59 22.14
C GLU A 83 0.90 6.91 21.46
N GLY A 84 -0.20 7.54 21.87
CA GLY A 84 -0.71 8.80 21.36
C GLY A 84 -2.07 8.67 20.67
N ASN A 85 -2.86 9.74 20.75
CA ASN A 85 -4.29 9.69 20.41
C ASN A 85 -4.55 9.30 18.94
N LEU A 86 -3.70 9.70 17.99
CA LEU A 86 -3.87 9.29 16.59
C LEU A 86 -3.70 7.77 16.43
N ARG A 87 -2.79 7.16 17.17
CA ARG A 87 -2.50 5.72 17.11
C ARG A 87 -3.61 4.93 17.75
N GLU A 88 -4.03 5.33 18.94
CA GLU A 88 -5.15 4.70 19.64
C GLU A 88 -6.43 4.81 18.81
N PHE A 89 -6.66 5.95 18.16
CA PHE A 89 -7.83 6.12 17.30
C PHE A 89 -7.77 5.23 16.06
N ILE A 90 -6.60 5.05 15.44
CA ILE A 90 -6.45 4.13 14.31
C ILE A 90 -6.60 2.67 14.76
N ARG A 91 -6.05 2.28 15.91
CA ARG A 91 -6.23 0.95 16.49
C ARG A 91 -7.71 0.67 16.76
N HIS A 92 -8.39 1.63 17.39
CA HIS A 92 -9.82 1.54 17.64
C HIS A 92 -10.64 1.42 16.36
N ARG A 93 -10.29 2.17 15.29
CA ARG A 93 -10.95 2.03 13.98
C ARG A 93 -10.77 0.64 13.39
N ILE A 94 -9.56 0.08 13.48
CA ILE A 94 -9.24 -1.27 12.99
C ILE A 94 -10.06 -2.33 13.74
N GLU A 95 -10.24 -2.15 15.04
CA GLU A 95 -11.01 -3.08 15.89
C GLU A 95 -12.53 -2.97 15.68
N THR A 96 -13.06 -1.76 15.42
CA THR A 96 -14.50 -1.50 15.42
C THR A 96 -15.15 -1.44 14.03
N CYS A 97 -14.42 -1.08 12.97
CA CYS A 97 -14.98 -0.87 11.64
C CYS A 97 -14.48 -1.92 10.63
N GLY A 98 -15.37 -2.78 10.13
CA GLY A 98 -15.06 -3.87 9.19
C GLY A 98 -14.53 -3.45 7.79
N ASP A 99 -14.51 -2.15 7.46
CA ASP A 99 -13.81 -1.61 6.28
C ASP A 99 -12.27 -1.73 6.38
N ASP A 100 -11.74 -2.06 7.57
CA ASP A 100 -10.32 -2.08 7.90
C ASP A 100 -9.61 -3.40 7.64
N SER A 101 -10.16 -4.39 6.91
CA SER A 101 -9.34 -5.52 6.46
C SER A 101 -8.11 -5.05 5.68
N VAL A 102 -8.26 -4.00 4.86
CA VAL A 102 -7.18 -3.38 4.08
C VAL A 102 -6.23 -2.56 4.96
N LEU A 103 -6.74 -1.85 5.98
CA LEU A 103 -5.91 -1.03 6.86
C LEU A 103 -5.16 -1.90 7.89
N LYS A 104 -5.83 -2.91 8.43
CA LYS A 104 -5.26 -3.96 9.28
C LYS A 104 -4.17 -4.72 8.56
N MET A 105 -4.47 -5.28 7.38
CA MET A 105 -3.49 -5.96 6.53
C MET A 105 -2.35 -5.01 6.14
N HIS A 106 -2.64 -3.73 5.94
CA HIS A 106 -1.59 -2.73 5.74
C HIS A 106 -0.69 -2.60 6.97
N PHE A 107 -1.19 -2.45 8.19
CA PHE A 107 -0.34 -2.31 9.37
C PHE A 107 0.41 -3.60 9.75
N GLU A 108 -0.14 -4.78 9.39
CA GLU A 108 0.49 -6.09 9.54
C GLU A 108 1.61 -6.33 8.51
N LEU A 109 1.40 -5.97 7.24
CA LEU A 109 2.36 -6.22 6.15
C LEU A 109 3.29 -5.04 5.82
N ALA A 110 2.93 -3.82 6.20
CA ALA A 110 3.70 -2.63 5.89
C ALA A 110 5.00 -2.58 6.66
N THR A 111 6.06 -2.22 5.95
CA THR A 111 7.30 -1.78 6.59
C THR A 111 7.06 -0.47 7.34
N VAL A 112 7.91 -0.22 8.33
CA VAL A 112 7.97 1.02 9.12
C VAL A 112 7.75 2.30 8.29
N ARG A 113 8.29 2.36 7.06
CA ARG A 113 8.23 3.55 6.19
C ARG A 113 6.92 3.68 5.44
N THR A 114 6.20 2.59 5.20
CA THR A 114 4.96 2.60 4.41
C THR A 114 3.70 2.78 5.25
N LYS A 115 3.81 2.87 6.58
CA LYS A 115 2.69 3.07 7.50
C LYS A 115 2.08 4.48 7.47
N TYR A 116 2.76 5.47 6.86
CA TYR A 116 2.30 6.88 6.77
C TYR A 116 1.93 7.55 8.12
N MET A 117 2.48 7.05 9.23
CA MET A 117 2.14 7.47 10.60
C MET A 117 3.17 8.39 11.24
N SER A 118 4.25 8.72 10.53
CA SER A 118 5.34 9.52 11.09
C SER A 118 4.90 10.95 11.42
N PRO A 119 5.56 11.60 12.40
CA PRO A 119 5.31 13.01 12.69
C PRO A 119 5.45 13.92 11.46
N SER A 120 6.36 13.58 10.54
CA SER A 120 6.57 14.31 9.29
C SER A 120 5.34 14.25 8.37
N ILE A 121 4.72 13.08 8.20
CA ILE A 121 3.49 12.96 7.40
C ILE A 121 2.34 13.71 8.07
N GLN A 122 2.22 13.61 9.40
CA GLN A 122 1.21 14.36 10.15
C GLN A 122 1.37 15.88 9.94
N ASN A 123 2.60 16.39 10.01
CA ASN A 123 2.90 17.81 9.75
C ASN A 123 2.50 18.24 8.34
N VAL A 124 2.76 17.40 7.33
CA VAL A 124 2.36 17.70 5.95
C VAL A 124 0.84 17.84 5.86
N VAL A 125 0.09 16.94 6.48
CA VAL A 125 -1.39 16.99 6.47
C VAL A 125 -1.87 18.23 7.20
N VAL A 126 -1.35 18.51 8.40
CA VAL A 126 -1.74 19.68 9.20
C VAL A 126 -1.48 20.99 8.46
N ARG A 127 -0.33 21.14 7.77
CA ARG A 127 0.00 22.35 7.01
C ARG A 127 -0.90 22.62 5.81
N LYS A 128 -1.71 21.65 5.37
CA LYS A 128 -2.62 21.81 4.23
C LYS A 128 -4.01 22.32 4.64
N PHE A 129 -4.26 22.48 5.93
CA PHE A 129 -5.50 23.01 6.50
C PHE A 129 -5.17 24.24 7.36
#